data_AF-A0A7V8JKC6-F1
#
_entry.id   AF-A0A7V8JKC6-F1
#
_cell.length_a   1.000
_cell.length_b   1.000
_cell.length_c   1.000
_cell.angle_alpha   90.00
_cell.angle_beta   90.00
_cell.angle_gamma   90.00
#
_symmetry.space_group_name_H-M   'P 1'
#
loop_
_entity.id
_entity.type
_entity.pdbx_description
1 polymer ?
#
loop_
_entity_poly.entity_id
_entity_poly.type
_entity_poly.pdbx_seq_one_letter_code
_entity_poly.pdbx_strand_id
1 'polypeptide(L)'
;MPSPPRALRTLLAAVATLAPAVVLAAATDDSASARLRAHSAQFTPQVVQMADNVFVAVGYSAANVTLVQGPQGAIIVDTGANPSDAQAIVAAFGTRLKPQVKAIIYTHGHPDHTGGASVFAALGTPAIYSHQLLLDAPPEAARGPRDGGDAFGTHVAAADYINAGVQLDYGRRVAHTRSGYLPPDHTFSGPRLQLAIAGETLQLLHTPGETPENIAVWLPGSRTLLAGDDYYPTFPNLSPIRGTRLRPPAAWIASLDLMRTLGAEHLVPGHLRPISGARAVDDALRNYRDAIDSVTTQTLAGIARGATPDELAAQVALPPALASDPYLQEFYGGVAWSVRGIYADAVGWFDGNATHLFPLPAAARAQRLVPLLGGARAVQQQAQQALQEGDAQLAAELCDHLLALDGNDMATRRLKARALRALAHAQINATARNYYLSSAEYLESDPALGARP
;
A
#
# COMPACT_ATOMS: atom_id res chain seq x y z
N MET A 1 76.60 -50.50 -36.91
CA MET A 1 77.89 -50.30 -36.19
C MET A 1 77.72 -49.11 -35.23
N PRO A 2 78.43 -49.10 -34.08
CA PRO A 2 77.85 -48.93 -32.73
C PRO A 2 77.86 -47.50 -32.15
N SER A 3 77.24 -47.37 -30.95
CA SER A 3 76.99 -46.23 -30.04
C SER A 3 78.17 -45.29 -29.75
N PRO A 4 77.97 -44.10 -29.10
CA PRO A 4 77.91 -44.06 -27.62
C PRO A 4 77.04 -42.88 -27.06
N PRO A 5 77.13 -42.42 -25.79
CA PRO A 5 75.99 -42.36 -24.86
C PRO A 5 75.51 -40.90 -24.62
N ARG A 6 74.27 -40.73 -24.14
CA ARG A 6 73.80 -39.41 -23.66
C ARG A 6 73.48 -39.44 -22.17
N ALA A 7 74.21 -38.58 -21.46
CA ALA A 7 74.04 -38.29 -20.05
C ALA A 7 72.82 -37.40 -19.79
N LEU A 8 72.30 -37.60 -18.58
CA LEU A 8 71.17 -36.97 -17.90
C LEU A 8 71.12 -35.44 -18.00
N ARG A 9 69.95 -34.88 -18.27
CA ARG A 9 69.53 -33.56 -17.78
C ARG A 9 68.07 -33.59 -17.33
N THR A 10 67.90 -33.34 -16.04
CA THR A 10 66.68 -33.23 -15.26
C THR A 10 65.82 -32.07 -15.75
N LEU A 11 64.52 -32.31 -15.99
CA LEU A 11 63.51 -31.27 -16.20
C LEU A 11 62.48 -31.39 -15.08
N LEU A 12 62.41 -30.38 -14.20
CA LEU A 12 61.32 -30.21 -13.25
C LEU A 12 60.03 -29.90 -14.01
N ALA A 13 59.03 -30.76 -13.90
CA ALA A 13 57.66 -30.47 -14.32
C ALA A 13 56.92 -29.81 -13.15
N ALA A 14 56.56 -28.53 -13.29
CA ALA A 14 55.63 -27.87 -12.40
C ALA A 14 54.21 -28.33 -12.76
N VAL A 15 53.59 -29.13 -11.88
CA VAL A 15 52.19 -29.50 -11.98
C VAL A 15 51.36 -28.34 -11.43
N ALA A 16 50.76 -27.55 -12.32
CA ALA A 16 49.73 -26.58 -11.94
C ALA A 16 48.43 -27.33 -11.65
N THR A 17 48.09 -27.50 -10.38
CA THR A 17 46.78 -28.01 -9.96
C THR A 17 45.73 -26.90 -10.13
N LEU A 18 44.92 -26.99 -11.18
CA LEU A 18 43.70 -26.21 -11.33
C LEU A 18 42.68 -26.72 -10.30
N ALA A 19 42.45 -25.96 -9.24
CA ALA A 19 41.31 -26.17 -8.35
C ALA A 19 40.03 -25.67 -9.06
N PRO A 20 38.90 -26.39 -8.99
CA PRO A 20 37.66 -25.90 -9.56
C PRO A 20 37.15 -24.73 -8.71
N ALA A 21 36.96 -23.58 -9.33
CA ALA A 21 36.29 -22.45 -8.69
C ALA A 21 34.82 -22.83 -8.47
N VAL A 22 34.48 -23.17 -7.23
CA VAL A 22 33.09 -23.26 -6.79
C VAL A 22 32.58 -21.83 -6.72
N VAL A 23 31.81 -21.42 -7.74
CA VAL A 23 30.99 -20.22 -7.67
C VAL A 23 29.84 -20.54 -6.70
N LEU A 24 29.96 -20.11 -5.45
CA LEU A 24 28.81 -20.04 -4.55
C LEU A 24 27.86 -18.97 -5.11
N ALA A 25 26.77 -19.39 -5.73
CA ALA A 25 25.62 -18.52 -5.92
C ALA A 25 25.13 -18.13 -4.51
N ALA A 26 25.24 -16.84 -4.16
CA ALA A 26 24.61 -16.33 -2.96
C ALA A 26 23.10 -16.59 -3.08
N ALA A 27 22.54 -17.37 -2.14
CA ALA A 27 21.10 -17.53 -2.06
C ALA A 27 20.48 -16.14 -1.87
N THR A 28 19.62 -15.73 -2.80
CA THR A 28 18.86 -14.49 -2.66
C THR A 28 17.85 -14.66 -1.53
N ASP A 29 17.94 -13.84 -0.50
CA ASP A 29 16.95 -13.78 0.59
C ASP A 29 15.59 -13.38 0.00
N ASP A 30 14.64 -14.32 -0.03
CA ASP A 30 13.26 -14.13 -0.51
C ASP A 30 12.26 -13.94 0.65
N SER A 31 12.74 -13.56 1.84
CA SER A 31 11.87 -13.25 2.98
C SER A 31 10.89 -12.11 2.66
N ALA A 32 9.77 -12.09 3.37
CA ALA A 32 8.76 -11.02 3.24
C ALA A 32 9.38 -9.62 3.43
N SER A 33 10.29 -9.48 4.40
CA SER A 33 11.02 -8.23 4.64
C SER A 33 11.96 -7.88 3.47
N ALA A 34 12.67 -8.84 2.88
CA ALA A 34 13.53 -8.60 1.72
C ALA A 34 12.72 -8.17 0.50
N ARG A 35 11.59 -8.83 0.24
CA ARG A 35 10.64 -8.48 -0.84
C ARG A 35 10.05 -7.09 -0.64
N LEU A 36 9.66 -6.72 0.58
CA LEU A 36 9.16 -5.38 0.89
C LEU A 36 10.25 -4.31 0.74
N ARG A 37 11.51 -4.60 1.09
CA ARG A 37 12.65 -3.70 0.81
C ARG A 37 12.90 -3.54 -0.69
N ALA A 38 12.80 -4.62 -1.45
CA ALA A 38 12.93 -4.57 -2.91
C ALA A 38 11.82 -3.71 -3.55
N HIS A 39 10.60 -3.78 -3.01
CA HIS A 39 9.48 -2.90 -3.40
C HIS A 39 9.81 -1.42 -3.25
N SER A 40 10.70 -1.04 -2.33
CA SER A 40 11.12 0.35 -2.16
C SER A 40 11.77 0.98 -3.40
N ALA A 41 12.24 0.18 -4.37
CA ALA A 41 12.71 0.68 -5.66
C ALA A 41 11.60 1.39 -6.47
N GLN A 42 10.33 1.09 -6.21
CA GLN A 42 9.18 1.77 -6.83
C GLN A 42 9.09 3.25 -6.41
N PHE A 43 9.66 3.63 -5.27
CA PHE A 43 9.61 5.01 -4.74
C PHE A 43 10.82 5.88 -5.11
N THR A 44 11.77 5.36 -5.91
CA THR A 44 12.96 6.15 -6.26
C THR A 44 12.55 7.39 -7.08
N PRO A 45 12.88 8.61 -6.61
CA PRO A 45 12.47 9.85 -7.27
C PRO A 45 12.90 9.89 -8.74
N GLN A 46 11.94 10.07 -9.64
CA GLN A 46 12.19 10.16 -11.08
C GLN A 46 11.04 10.89 -11.79
N VAL A 47 11.39 11.75 -12.75
CA VAL A 47 10.42 12.22 -13.74
C VAL A 47 10.41 11.25 -14.93
N VAL A 48 9.32 10.51 -15.08
CA VAL A 48 9.11 9.55 -16.17
C VAL A 48 8.35 10.24 -17.30
N GLN A 49 8.87 10.18 -18.52
CA GLN A 49 8.17 10.67 -19.70
C GLN A 49 7.30 9.55 -20.28
N MET A 50 5.98 9.75 -20.30
CA MET A 50 5.02 8.78 -20.83
C MET A 50 4.76 9.01 -22.32
N ALA A 51 4.67 10.27 -22.72
CA ALA A 51 4.53 10.71 -24.10
C ALA A 51 5.32 12.02 -24.29
N ASP A 52 5.36 12.55 -25.52
CA ASP A 52 6.11 13.79 -25.85
C ASP A 52 5.80 14.96 -24.89
N ASN A 53 4.55 15.07 -24.44
CA ASN A 53 4.06 16.13 -23.58
C ASN A 53 3.54 15.66 -22.21
N VAL A 54 3.72 14.40 -21.81
CA VAL A 54 3.21 13.88 -20.53
C VAL A 54 4.37 13.38 -19.66
N PHE A 55 4.51 13.97 -18.47
CA PHE A 55 5.59 13.68 -17.53
C PHE A 55 5.04 13.40 -16.14
N VAL A 56 5.51 12.33 -15.50
CA VAL A 56 5.04 11.89 -14.18
C VAL A 56 6.19 12.00 -13.18
N ALA A 57 6.02 12.78 -12.12
CA ALA A 57 6.94 12.82 -10.99
C ALA A 57 6.61 11.68 -10.03
N VAL A 58 7.39 10.60 -10.09
CA VAL A 58 7.27 9.41 -9.24
C VAL A 58 8.20 9.54 -8.04
N GLY A 59 7.74 9.16 -6.84
CA GLY A 59 8.59 9.05 -5.65
C GLY A 59 8.99 10.38 -4.98
N TYR A 60 8.49 11.51 -5.47
CA TYR A 60 8.71 12.82 -4.86
C TYR A 60 7.69 13.14 -3.74
N SER A 61 6.53 12.49 -3.76
CA SER A 61 5.50 12.54 -2.72
C SER A 61 4.86 11.14 -2.59
N ALA A 62 3.76 11.01 -1.84
CA ALA A 62 3.00 9.77 -1.77
C ALA A 62 2.36 9.44 -3.11
N ALA A 63 1.54 10.37 -3.61
CA ALA A 63 0.92 10.28 -4.91
C ALA A 63 1.87 10.74 -6.02
N ASN A 64 1.66 10.20 -7.21
CA ASN A 64 2.24 10.71 -8.42
C ASN A 64 1.63 12.06 -8.78
N VAL A 65 2.45 12.97 -9.28
CA VAL A 65 1.99 14.22 -9.88
C VAL A 65 2.32 14.20 -11.36
N THR A 66 1.32 14.48 -12.21
CA THR A 66 1.50 14.44 -13.66
C THR A 66 1.42 15.85 -14.26
N LEU A 67 2.43 16.18 -15.05
CA LEU A 67 2.47 17.35 -15.92
C LEU A 67 2.05 16.95 -17.33
N VAL A 68 1.01 17.60 -17.84
CA VAL A 68 0.66 17.59 -19.27
C VAL A 68 1.03 18.97 -19.85
N GLN A 69 2.06 19.00 -20.67
CA GLN A 69 2.64 20.23 -21.23
C GLN A 69 2.04 20.55 -22.61
N GLY A 70 0.93 21.27 -22.62
CA GLY A 70 0.31 21.74 -23.85
C GLY A 70 1.05 22.93 -24.50
N PRO A 71 0.69 23.28 -25.75
CA PRO A 71 1.27 24.43 -26.46
C PRO A 71 0.90 25.79 -25.85
N GLN A 72 -0.20 25.88 -25.08
CA GLN A 72 -0.71 27.15 -24.51
C GLN A 72 -0.57 27.22 -22.97
N GLY A 73 0.13 26.26 -22.35
CA GLY A 73 0.35 26.20 -20.90
C GLY A 73 0.46 24.78 -20.39
N ALA A 74 0.42 24.62 -19.07
CA ALA A 74 0.50 23.32 -18.41
C ALA A 74 -0.82 22.93 -17.72
N ILE A 75 -1.09 21.63 -17.67
CA ILE A 75 -2.13 21.02 -16.83
C ILE A 75 -1.41 20.15 -15.82
N ILE A 76 -1.78 20.25 -14.55
CA ILE A 76 -1.26 19.44 -13.45
C ILE A 76 -2.37 18.51 -12.98
N VAL A 77 -2.09 17.21 -12.94
CA VAL A 77 -3.00 16.20 -12.37
C VAL A 77 -2.40 15.72 -11.05
N ASP A 78 -3.17 15.91 -9.98
CA ASP A 78 -2.78 15.80 -8.58
C ASP A 78 -1.59 16.69 -8.21
N THR A 79 -1.35 16.89 -6.91
CA THR A 79 -0.47 17.97 -6.43
C THR A 79 0.47 17.57 -5.29
N GLY A 80 0.47 16.30 -4.90
CA GLY A 80 1.27 15.80 -3.79
C GLY A 80 0.68 16.15 -2.42
N ALA A 81 1.33 15.65 -1.36
CA ALA A 81 0.79 15.66 -0.01
C ALA A 81 0.96 16.96 0.78
N ASN A 82 1.80 17.87 0.31
CA ASN A 82 2.09 19.13 0.98
C ASN A 82 2.85 20.09 0.03
N PRO A 83 2.97 21.39 0.39
CA PRO A 83 3.72 22.37 -0.41
C PRO A 83 5.21 22.07 -0.60
N SER A 84 5.88 21.42 0.36
CA SER A 84 7.31 21.11 0.26
C SER A 84 7.57 20.07 -0.85
N ASP A 85 6.77 19.01 -0.88
CA ASP A 85 6.84 17.99 -1.93
C ASP A 85 6.51 18.61 -3.30
N ALA A 86 5.46 19.45 -3.37
CA ALA A 86 5.08 20.12 -4.60
C ALA A 86 6.19 21.04 -5.15
N GLN A 87 6.92 21.75 -4.28
CA GLN A 87 8.09 22.55 -4.69
C GLN A 87 9.21 21.68 -5.26
N ALA A 88 9.49 20.53 -4.64
CA ALA A 88 10.48 19.58 -5.17
C ALA A 88 10.04 19.02 -6.53
N ILE A 89 8.75 18.77 -6.72
CA ILE A 89 8.17 18.30 -7.99
C ILE A 89 8.28 19.36 -9.09
N VAL A 90 7.95 20.62 -8.79
CA VAL A 90 8.12 21.75 -9.72
C VAL A 90 9.59 21.85 -10.16
N ALA A 91 10.53 21.76 -9.22
CA ALA A 91 11.96 21.77 -9.52
C ALA A 91 12.37 20.57 -10.41
N ALA A 92 11.81 19.38 -10.15
CA ALA A 92 12.09 18.17 -10.90
C ALA A 92 11.55 18.21 -12.35
N PHE A 93 10.38 18.81 -12.57
CA PHE A 93 9.88 19.05 -13.92
C PHE A 93 10.81 19.99 -14.70
N GLY A 94 11.39 20.99 -14.03
CA GLY A 94 12.38 21.88 -14.61
C GLY A 94 11.87 22.56 -15.88
N THR A 95 12.66 22.54 -16.95
CA THR A 95 12.31 23.20 -18.23
C THR A 95 11.15 22.53 -18.98
N ARG A 96 10.69 21.35 -18.54
CA ARG A 96 9.51 20.69 -19.10
C ARG A 96 8.23 21.43 -18.72
N LEU A 97 8.19 22.01 -17.51
CA LEU A 97 7.10 22.85 -17.05
C LEU A 97 7.30 24.27 -17.57
N LYS A 98 6.67 24.58 -18.70
CA LYS A 98 6.66 25.93 -19.25
C LYS A 98 5.71 26.81 -18.42
N PRO A 99 5.97 28.13 -18.35
CA PRO A 99 5.16 29.04 -17.56
C PRO A 99 3.67 28.99 -17.91
N GLN A 100 2.83 29.29 -16.92
CA GLN A 100 1.35 29.29 -16.95
C GLN A 100 0.73 27.90 -16.77
N VAL A 101 0.62 27.48 -15.52
CA VAL A 101 -0.31 26.39 -15.16
C VAL A 101 -1.73 26.90 -15.36
N LYS A 102 -2.46 26.27 -16.30
CA LYS A 102 -3.83 26.64 -16.70
C LYS A 102 -4.89 25.86 -15.95
N ALA A 103 -4.58 24.63 -15.57
CA ALA A 103 -5.48 23.80 -14.79
C ALA A 103 -4.75 22.93 -13.79
N ILE A 104 -5.40 22.70 -12.66
CA ILE A 104 -5.13 21.62 -11.72
C ILE A 104 -6.33 20.68 -11.77
N ILE A 105 -6.10 19.38 -11.80
CA ILE A 105 -7.15 18.37 -11.78
C ILE A 105 -6.87 17.47 -10.58
N TYR A 106 -7.82 17.36 -9.65
CA TYR A 106 -7.74 16.35 -8.61
C TYR A 106 -8.44 15.08 -9.07
N THR A 107 -7.74 13.96 -8.99
CA THR A 107 -8.34 12.64 -9.21
C THR A 107 -9.34 12.32 -8.12
N HIS A 108 -9.03 12.65 -6.86
CA HIS A 108 -9.93 12.48 -5.71
C HIS A 108 -9.49 13.32 -4.49
N GLY A 109 -10.24 13.24 -3.39
CA GLY A 109 -10.10 14.12 -2.23
C GLY A 109 -9.04 13.74 -1.18
N HIS A 110 -8.23 12.70 -1.40
CA HIS A 110 -7.22 12.33 -0.39
C HIS A 110 -6.12 13.41 -0.27
N PRO A 111 -5.56 13.63 0.95
CA PRO A 111 -4.61 14.71 1.18
C PRO A 111 -3.33 14.64 0.33
N ASP A 112 -2.88 13.43 0.00
CA ASP A 112 -1.72 13.17 -0.85
C ASP A 112 -1.90 13.55 -2.32
N HIS A 113 -3.13 13.75 -2.77
CA HIS A 113 -3.43 14.18 -4.15
C HIS A 113 -3.68 15.69 -4.23
N THR A 114 -4.02 16.32 -3.11
CA THR A 114 -4.58 17.69 -3.10
C THR A 114 -3.78 18.67 -2.24
N GLY A 115 -2.84 18.18 -1.42
CA GLY A 115 -2.17 18.95 -0.37
C GLY A 115 -1.14 19.96 -0.86
N GLY A 116 -0.69 19.90 -2.11
CA GLY A 116 0.34 20.78 -2.68
C GLY A 116 -0.16 21.82 -3.69
N ALA A 117 -1.47 21.96 -3.88
CA ALA A 117 -2.06 22.74 -4.97
C ALA A 117 -1.65 24.22 -5.00
N SER A 118 -1.49 24.87 -3.85
CA SER A 118 -1.09 26.28 -3.74
C SER A 118 0.23 26.61 -4.45
N VAL A 119 1.16 25.65 -4.51
CA VAL A 119 2.45 25.81 -5.20
C VAL A 119 2.28 25.91 -6.71
N PHE A 120 1.46 25.03 -7.28
CA PHE A 120 1.15 25.05 -8.71
C PHE A 120 0.26 26.24 -9.08
N ALA A 121 -0.65 26.64 -8.18
CA ALA A 121 -1.54 27.77 -8.41
C ALA A 121 -0.79 29.11 -8.55
N ALA A 122 0.33 29.26 -7.83
CA ALA A 122 1.22 30.41 -7.94
C ALA A 122 1.90 30.55 -9.32
N LEU A 123 1.83 29.53 -10.18
CA LEU A 123 2.47 29.50 -11.50
C LEU A 123 1.53 29.87 -12.66
N GLY A 124 0.29 30.32 -12.40
CA GLY A 124 -0.61 30.73 -13.48
C GLY A 124 -2.08 30.96 -13.16
N THR A 125 -2.49 30.99 -11.88
CA THR A 125 -3.90 31.08 -11.44
C THR A 125 -4.81 30.09 -12.19
N PRO A 126 -4.55 28.78 -12.08
CA PRO A 126 -5.27 27.76 -12.81
C PRO A 126 -6.71 27.59 -12.32
N ALA A 127 -7.58 27.15 -13.22
CA ALA A 127 -8.85 26.54 -12.83
C ALA A 127 -8.59 25.18 -12.15
N ILE A 128 -9.36 24.84 -11.13
CA ILE A 128 -9.20 23.61 -10.34
C ILE A 128 -10.42 22.71 -10.57
N TYR A 129 -10.19 21.59 -11.23
CA TYR A 129 -11.22 20.63 -11.64
C TYR A 129 -11.29 19.42 -10.70
N SER A 130 -12.51 18.94 -10.44
CA SER A 130 -12.76 17.65 -9.80
C SER A 130 -14.18 17.16 -10.07
N HIS A 131 -14.55 15.97 -9.59
CA HIS A 131 -15.96 15.57 -9.53
C HIS A 131 -16.69 16.31 -8.40
N GLN A 132 -17.97 16.65 -8.60
CA GLN A 132 -18.80 17.37 -7.63
C GLN A 132 -18.88 16.65 -6.27
N LEU A 133 -18.85 15.31 -6.28
CA LEU A 133 -18.88 14.52 -5.04
C LEU A 133 -17.71 14.79 -4.09
N LEU A 134 -16.59 15.37 -4.57
CA LEU A 134 -15.50 15.81 -3.69
C LEU A 134 -15.98 16.92 -2.74
N LEU A 135 -16.72 17.89 -3.28
CA LEU A 135 -17.28 19.00 -2.49
C LEU A 135 -18.49 18.57 -1.65
N ASP A 136 -19.22 17.54 -2.10
CA ASP A 136 -20.37 16.99 -1.38
C ASP A 136 -19.96 15.99 -0.29
N ALA A 137 -18.67 15.61 -0.23
CA ALA A 137 -18.18 14.59 0.68
C ALA A 137 -18.44 14.99 2.14
N PRO A 138 -19.06 14.12 2.96
CA PRO A 138 -19.23 14.40 4.37
C PRO A 138 -17.86 14.51 5.05
N PRO A 139 -17.75 15.31 6.14
CA PRO A 139 -16.54 15.32 6.95
C PRO A 139 -16.15 13.90 7.36
N GLU A 140 -14.87 13.58 7.28
CA GLU A 140 -14.38 12.30 7.76
C GLU A 140 -14.69 12.15 9.25
N ALA A 141 -15.19 10.98 9.64
CA ALA A 141 -15.41 10.67 11.05
C ALA A 141 -14.08 10.72 11.81
N ALA A 142 -14.06 11.36 12.98
CA ALA A 142 -12.90 11.38 13.86
C ALA A 142 -12.57 9.96 14.33
N ARG A 143 -11.30 9.58 14.21
CA ARG A 143 -10.79 8.23 14.58
C ARG A 143 -9.93 8.26 15.84
N GLY A 144 -9.69 9.45 16.39
CA GLY A 144 -8.82 9.69 17.53
C GLY A 144 -7.43 9.07 17.31
N PRO A 145 -6.87 8.35 18.29
CA PRO A 145 -5.54 7.72 18.20
C PRO A 145 -5.42 6.65 17.10
N ARG A 146 -6.53 6.27 16.47
CA ARG A 146 -6.58 5.23 15.43
C ARG A 146 -6.73 5.82 14.02
N ASP A 147 -6.22 7.03 13.78
CA ASP A 147 -6.33 7.72 12.48
C ASP A 147 -5.57 7.06 11.32
N GLY A 148 -4.71 6.09 11.64
CA GLY A 148 -3.89 5.35 10.69
C GLY A 148 -2.39 5.55 10.87
N GLY A 149 -1.93 6.44 11.76
CA GLY A 149 -0.50 6.64 12.05
C GLY A 149 0.27 5.33 12.30
N ASP A 150 -0.33 4.41 13.08
CA ASP A 150 0.22 3.07 13.32
C ASP A 150 0.37 2.25 12.03
N ALA A 151 -0.63 2.27 11.13
CA ALA A 151 -0.61 1.53 9.88
C ALA A 151 0.43 2.09 8.90
N PHE A 152 0.69 3.39 8.94
CA PHE A 152 1.74 4.02 8.12
C PHE A 152 3.12 3.99 8.80
N GLY A 153 3.17 3.56 10.07
CA GLY A 153 4.37 3.49 10.88
C GLY A 153 5.00 4.86 11.09
N THR A 154 4.22 5.92 11.31
CA THR A 154 4.73 7.31 11.41
C THR A 154 5.75 7.50 12.52
N HIS A 155 5.67 6.68 13.58
CA HIS A 155 6.55 6.75 14.76
C HIS A 155 7.53 5.58 14.89
N VAL A 156 7.44 4.57 14.01
CA VAL A 156 8.33 3.39 14.05
C VAL A 156 9.79 3.83 13.93
N ALA A 157 10.67 3.23 14.74
CA ALA A 157 12.10 3.53 14.71
C ALA A 157 12.68 3.36 13.29
N ALA A 158 13.54 4.29 12.88
CA ALA A 158 14.10 4.32 11.52
C ALA A 158 14.85 3.03 11.13
N ALA A 159 15.40 2.30 12.09
CA ALA A 159 16.08 1.03 11.85
C ALA A 159 15.13 -0.12 11.46
N ASP A 160 13.88 -0.08 11.94
CA ASP A 160 12.88 -1.13 11.73
C ASP A 160 11.92 -0.83 10.57
N TYR A 161 11.77 0.45 10.24
CA TYR A 161 10.91 0.94 9.17
C TYR A 161 11.45 0.57 7.78
N ILE A 162 10.55 0.25 6.84
CA ILE A 162 10.89 -0.09 5.45
C ILE A 162 10.21 0.87 4.47
N ASN A 163 8.88 0.86 4.43
CA ASN A 163 8.02 1.75 3.66
C ASN A 163 6.55 1.58 4.13
N ALA A 164 5.62 2.29 3.50
CA ALA A 164 4.17 2.20 3.75
C ALA A 164 3.39 1.47 2.63
N GLY A 165 4.07 0.71 1.77
CA GLY A 165 3.47 -0.05 0.66
C GLY A 165 3.24 0.78 -0.60
N VAL A 166 2.70 2.00 -0.46
CA VAL A 166 2.47 2.93 -1.58
C VAL A 166 3.35 4.19 -1.55
N GLN A 167 4.16 4.34 -0.49
CA GLN A 167 5.13 5.43 -0.37
C GLN A 167 6.31 5.02 0.52
N LEU A 168 7.47 5.67 0.33
CA LEU A 168 8.64 5.47 1.17
C LEU A 168 8.49 6.00 2.60
N ASP A 169 8.07 7.26 2.83
CA ASP A 169 8.10 7.92 4.15
C ASP A 169 6.75 8.61 4.49
N TYR A 170 5.64 7.87 4.36
CA TYR A 170 4.28 8.40 4.53
C TYR A 170 4.11 9.14 5.88
N GLY A 171 3.98 10.47 5.82
CA GLY A 171 3.85 11.33 6.99
C GLY A 171 5.02 11.34 7.98
N ARG A 172 6.15 10.66 7.68
CA ARG A 172 7.28 10.48 8.62
C ARG A 172 8.24 11.66 8.68
N ARG A 173 8.57 12.24 7.51
CA ARG A 173 9.50 13.38 7.42
C ARG A 173 8.78 14.70 7.35
N VAL A 174 7.75 14.74 6.50
CA VAL A 174 6.85 15.88 6.35
C VAL A 174 5.45 15.33 6.55
N ALA A 175 4.72 15.92 7.49
CA ALA A 175 3.35 15.52 7.73
C ALA A 175 2.52 15.71 6.45
N HIS A 176 1.58 14.80 6.20
CA HIS A 176 0.59 15.02 5.16
C HIS A 176 -0.34 16.10 5.68
N THR A 177 -0.26 17.29 5.06
CA THR A 177 -0.99 18.46 5.50
C THR A 177 -1.89 18.93 4.37
N ARG A 178 -3.13 19.28 4.70
CA ARG A 178 -4.00 20.01 3.76
C ARG A 178 -3.63 21.49 3.66
N SER A 179 -2.38 21.87 4.00
CA SER A 179 -1.97 23.27 4.10
C SER A 179 -1.86 23.98 2.75
N GLY A 180 -1.55 23.23 1.69
CA GLY A 180 -1.58 23.72 0.31
C GLY A 180 -2.86 23.41 -0.46
N TYR A 181 -3.87 22.83 0.20
CA TYR A 181 -5.15 22.53 -0.44
C TYR A 181 -5.83 23.81 -0.91
N LEU A 182 -6.33 23.78 -2.14
CA LEU A 182 -7.23 24.78 -2.69
C LEU A 182 -8.51 24.08 -3.17
N PRO A 183 -9.71 24.59 -2.83
CA PRO A 183 -10.95 23.95 -3.24
C PRO A 183 -11.12 24.00 -4.77
N PRO A 184 -11.66 22.93 -5.38
CA PRO A 184 -12.12 22.98 -6.76
C PRO A 184 -13.12 24.12 -7.00
N ASP A 185 -12.93 24.86 -8.08
CA ASP A 185 -13.84 25.92 -8.54
C ASP A 185 -14.59 25.51 -9.83
N HIS A 186 -14.19 24.41 -10.45
CA HIS A 186 -14.87 23.80 -11.58
C HIS A 186 -15.17 22.33 -11.27
N THR A 187 -16.44 21.95 -11.33
CA THR A 187 -16.87 20.57 -11.05
C THR A 187 -17.79 20.02 -12.13
N PHE A 188 -17.94 18.70 -12.15
CA PHE A 188 -18.95 18.00 -12.94
C PHE A 188 -19.61 16.89 -12.12
N SER A 189 -20.85 16.53 -12.47
CA SER A 189 -21.63 15.49 -11.79
C SER A 189 -22.04 14.33 -12.70
N GLY A 190 -21.69 14.41 -13.98
CA GLY A 190 -22.02 13.38 -14.97
C GLY A 190 -20.94 12.30 -15.05
N PRO A 191 -21.16 11.24 -15.85
CA PRO A 191 -20.18 10.17 -16.01
C PRO A 191 -18.89 10.61 -16.72
N ARG A 192 -18.92 11.75 -17.42
CA ARG A 192 -17.76 12.31 -18.11
C ARG A 192 -17.86 13.83 -18.28
N LEU A 193 -16.72 14.49 -18.35
CA LEU A 193 -16.55 15.86 -18.82
C LEU A 193 -15.42 15.90 -19.85
N GLN A 194 -15.70 16.46 -21.04
CA GLN A 194 -14.68 16.69 -22.06
C GLN A 194 -14.15 18.12 -21.95
N LEU A 195 -12.83 18.27 -21.98
CA LEU A 195 -12.15 19.55 -21.81
C LEU A 195 -11.14 19.79 -22.94
N ALA A 196 -10.97 21.06 -23.28
CA ALA A 196 -9.88 21.54 -24.12
C ALA A 196 -9.14 22.65 -23.34
N ILE A 197 -7.97 22.32 -22.78
CA ILE A 197 -7.21 23.21 -21.89
C ILE A 197 -5.76 23.22 -22.34
N ALA A 198 -5.12 24.38 -22.32
CA ALA A 198 -3.72 24.55 -22.72
C ALA A 198 -3.38 24.04 -24.15
N GLY A 199 -4.39 23.88 -25.02
CA GLY A 199 -4.26 23.28 -26.34
C GLY A 199 -4.32 21.75 -26.38
N GLU A 200 -4.58 21.10 -25.25
CA GLU A 200 -4.75 19.66 -25.11
C GLU A 200 -6.23 19.28 -24.99
N THR A 201 -6.62 18.14 -25.56
CA THR A 201 -7.94 17.53 -25.34
C THR A 201 -7.82 16.44 -24.29
N LEU A 202 -8.67 16.48 -23.28
CA LEU A 202 -8.74 15.47 -22.23
C LEU A 202 -10.19 15.17 -21.82
N GLN A 203 -10.38 14.04 -21.17
CA GLN A 203 -11.66 13.66 -20.57
C GLN A 203 -11.46 13.37 -19.09
N LEU A 204 -12.32 13.92 -18.25
CA LEU A 204 -12.49 13.52 -16.87
C LEU A 204 -13.60 12.48 -16.84
N LEU A 205 -13.33 11.29 -16.33
CA LEU A 205 -14.27 10.16 -16.28
C LEU A 205 -14.59 9.88 -14.83
N HIS A 206 -15.88 9.85 -14.46
CA HIS A 206 -16.25 9.44 -13.10
C HIS A 206 -16.02 7.93 -12.96
N THR A 207 -15.06 7.57 -12.10
CA THR A 207 -14.61 6.21 -11.85
C THR A 207 -14.61 5.98 -10.33
N PRO A 208 -15.78 5.72 -9.72
CA PRO A 208 -15.85 5.43 -8.30
C PRO A 208 -15.14 4.11 -7.97
N GLY A 209 -14.35 4.11 -6.91
CA GLY A 209 -13.59 2.93 -6.47
C GLY A 209 -12.91 3.22 -5.12
N GLU A 210 -11.68 3.74 -5.16
CA GLU A 210 -10.91 4.16 -3.98
C GLU A 210 -11.76 5.08 -3.08
N THR A 211 -12.39 6.07 -3.71
CA THR A 211 -13.36 6.97 -3.12
C THR A 211 -14.58 7.14 -4.04
N PRO A 212 -15.74 7.56 -3.51
CA PRO A 212 -16.94 7.78 -4.34
C PRO A 212 -16.77 8.85 -5.43
N GLU A 213 -15.91 9.84 -5.19
CA GLU A 213 -15.64 10.95 -6.10
C GLU A 213 -14.49 10.71 -7.09
N ASN A 214 -13.80 9.57 -7.01
CA ASN A 214 -12.62 9.30 -7.82
C ASN A 214 -12.90 9.48 -9.33
N ILE A 215 -11.95 10.10 -10.02
CA ILE A 215 -11.97 10.27 -11.46
C ILE A 215 -10.67 9.75 -12.10
N ALA A 216 -10.83 9.20 -13.29
CA ALA A 216 -9.73 8.95 -14.20
C ALA A 216 -9.61 10.10 -15.21
N VAL A 217 -8.38 10.44 -15.59
CA VAL A 217 -8.09 11.43 -16.64
C VAL A 217 -7.60 10.70 -17.89
N TRP A 218 -8.33 10.86 -18.99
CA TRP A 218 -7.99 10.26 -20.27
C TRP A 218 -7.47 11.29 -21.26
N LEU A 219 -6.26 11.07 -21.77
CA LEU A 219 -5.59 11.86 -22.81
C LEU A 219 -5.63 11.10 -24.14
N PRO A 220 -6.64 11.30 -24.99
CA PRO A 220 -6.79 10.53 -26.23
C PRO A 220 -5.64 10.73 -27.22
N GLY A 221 -5.04 11.93 -27.28
CA GLY A 221 -3.96 12.24 -28.21
C GLY A 221 -2.70 11.40 -27.99
N SER A 222 -2.33 11.19 -26.72
CA SER A 222 -1.19 10.36 -26.31
C SER A 222 -1.60 8.95 -25.87
N ARG A 223 -2.89 8.61 -25.93
CA ARG A 223 -3.47 7.38 -25.39
C ARG A 223 -3.02 7.09 -23.94
N THR A 224 -2.94 8.12 -23.12
CA THR A 224 -2.48 8.04 -21.72
C THR A 224 -3.66 8.11 -20.76
N LEU A 225 -3.78 7.11 -19.89
CA LEU A 225 -4.78 7.03 -18.83
C LEU A 225 -4.11 7.31 -17.48
N LEU A 226 -4.61 8.28 -16.74
CA LEU A 226 -4.27 8.52 -15.35
C LEU A 226 -5.43 8.00 -14.50
N ALA A 227 -5.21 6.93 -13.74
CA ALA A 227 -6.30 6.16 -13.10
C ALA A 227 -6.74 6.71 -11.73
N GLY A 228 -6.05 7.71 -11.19
CA GLY A 228 -6.15 8.01 -9.77
C GLY A 228 -5.78 6.77 -8.95
N ASP A 229 -6.43 6.61 -7.81
CA ASP A 229 -6.17 5.47 -6.91
C ASP A 229 -7.01 4.23 -7.24
N ASP A 230 -7.79 4.27 -8.32
CA ASP A 230 -8.45 3.06 -8.82
C ASP A 230 -7.45 2.07 -9.43
N TYR A 231 -6.19 2.46 -9.64
CA TYR A 231 -5.11 1.55 -9.95
C TYR A 231 -3.77 2.02 -9.36
N TYR A 232 -3.08 1.12 -8.66
CA TYR A 232 -1.67 1.20 -8.29
C TYR A 232 -1.09 -0.23 -8.21
N PRO A 233 0.19 -0.47 -8.51
CA PRO A 233 0.78 -1.82 -8.59
C PRO A 233 1.03 -2.50 -7.22
N THR A 234 -0.05 -2.72 -6.46
CA THR A 234 -0.17 -3.58 -5.27
C THR A 234 -1.64 -3.99 -5.14
N PHE A 235 -1.95 -5.08 -4.44
CA PHE A 235 -3.35 -5.46 -4.16
C PHE A 235 -4.16 -4.28 -3.57
N PRO A 236 -5.40 -4.01 -4.05
CA PRO A 236 -6.21 -2.87 -3.63
C PRO A 236 -6.55 -2.93 -2.15
N ASN A 237 -6.52 -1.78 -1.49
CA ASN A 237 -6.89 -1.69 -0.09
C ASN A 237 -8.41 -1.53 0.07
N LEU A 238 -9.20 -2.58 -0.23
CA LEU A 238 -10.67 -2.50 -0.23
C LEU A 238 -11.27 -2.15 1.14
N SER A 239 -10.65 -2.64 2.22
CA SER A 239 -11.08 -2.39 3.60
C SER A 239 -9.89 -1.95 4.48
N PRO A 240 -9.44 -0.69 4.37
CA PRO A 240 -8.29 -0.17 5.10
C PRO A 240 -8.35 -0.39 6.61
N ILE A 241 -7.29 -0.99 7.18
CA ILE A 241 -7.18 -1.27 8.62
C ILE A 241 -7.11 0.00 9.50
N ARG A 242 -6.89 1.17 8.89
CA ARG A 242 -7.04 2.49 9.54
C ARG A 242 -8.51 2.89 9.82
N GLY A 243 -9.47 2.02 9.51
CA GLY A 243 -10.87 2.20 9.86
C GLY A 243 -11.64 3.13 8.93
N THR A 244 -11.81 2.75 7.66
CA THR A 244 -12.79 3.35 6.74
C THR A 244 -13.93 2.39 6.42
N ARG A 245 -14.98 2.89 5.76
CA ARG A 245 -15.96 2.02 5.10
C ARG A 245 -15.27 1.15 4.03
N LEU A 246 -15.92 0.03 3.72
CA LEU A 246 -15.58 -0.78 2.55
C LEU A 246 -15.65 0.10 1.29
N ARG A 247 -14.64 -0.02 0.44
CA ARG A 247 -14.64 0.53 -0.91
C ARG A 247 -15.46 -0.39 -1.81
N PRO A 248 -16.57 0.06 -2.41
CA PRO A 248 -17.53 -0.85 -3.04
C PRO A 248 -16.91 -1.65 -4.20
N PRO A 249 -16.77 -2.98 -4.09
CA PRO A 249 -16.07 -3.77 -5.11
C PRO A 249 -16.73 -3.67 -6.50
N ALA A 250 -18.06 -3.67 -6.55
CA ALA A 250 -18.80 -3.58 -7.81
C ALA A 250 -18.58 -2.26 -8.56
N ALA A 251 -18.50 -1.13 -7.82
CA ALA A 251 -18.22 0.17 -8.42
C ALA A 251 -16.80 0.22 -8.99
N TRP A 252 -15.82 -0.25 -8.21
CA TRP A 252 -14.43 -0.28 -8.64
C TRP A 252 -14.21 -1.20 -9.85
N ILE A 253 -14.82 -2.38 -9.87
CA ILE A 253 -14.80 -3.28 -11.04
C ILE A 253 -15.36 -2.57 -12.29
N ALA A 254 -16.50 -1.90 -12.17
CA ALA A 254 -17.10 -1.16 -13.29
C ALA A 254 -16.19 -0.03 -13.79
N SER A 255 -15.51 0.67 -12.89
CA SER A 255 -14.51 1.69 -13.21
C SER A 255 -13.30 1.11 -13.96
N LEU A 256 -12.79 -0.05 -13.53
CA LEU A 256 -11.72 -0.76 -14.23
C LEU A 256 -12.15 -1.24 -15.61
N ASP A 257 -13.36 -1.78 -15.74
CA ASP A 257 -13.91 -2.20 -17.03
C ASP A 257 -14.06 -0.99 -17.98
N LEU A 258 -14.53 0.16 -17.51
CA LEU A 258 -14.56 1.41 -18.28
C LEU A 258 -13.15 1.81 -18.74
N MET A 259 -12.18 1.84 -17.82
CA MET A 259 -10.79 2.20 -18.12
C MET A 259 -10.18 1.30 -19.21
N ARG A 260 -10.47 0.00 -19.19
CA ARG A 260 -10.01 -0.96 -20.21
C ARG A 260 -10.56 -0.64 -21.60
N THR A 261 -11.80 -0.15 -21.71
CA THR A 261 -12.40 0.20 -23.01
C THR A 261 -11.67 1.34 -23.74
N LEU A 262 -10.86 2.13 -23.01
CA LEU A 262 -10.09 3.24 -23.60
C LEU A 262 -8.91 2.75 -24.44
N GLY A 263 -8.45 1.51 -24.24
CA GLY A 263 -7.30 0.95 -24.96
C GLY A 263 -6.03 1.76 -24.75
N ALA A 264 -5.74 2.18 -23.51
CA ALA A 264 -4.60 3.02 -23.19
C ALA A 264 -3.26 2.37 -23.58
N GLU A 265 -2.34 3.17 -24.14
CA GLU A 265 -0.95 2.77 -24.38
C GLU A 265 -0.11 2.97 -23.12
N HIS A 266 -0.47 3.97 -22.31
CA HIS A 266 0.21 4.35 -21.08
C HIS A 266 -0.79 4.41 -19.93
N LEU A 267 -0.44 3.78 -18.80
CA LEU A 267 -1.20 3.83 -17.56
C LEU A 267 -0.35 4.50 -16.47
N VAL A 268 -0.84 5.62 -15.97
CA VAL A 268 -0.28 6.34 -14.83
C VAL A 268 -1.14 6.03 -13.61
N PRO A 269 -0.63 5.24 -12.65
CA PRO A 269 -1.32 4.99 -11.39
C PRO A 269 -1.29 6.22 -10.48
N GLY A 270 -2.19 6.27 -9.49
CA GLY A 270 -2.15 7.28 -8.42
C GLY A 270 -0.88 7.20 -7.57
N HIS A 271 -0.31 5.99 -7.44
CA HIS A 271 0.94 5.74 -6.71
C HIS A 271 1.87 4.82 -7.50
N LEU A 272 3.18 4.83 -7.17
CA LEU A 272 4.21 3.94 -7.74
C LEU A 272 4.48 4.20 -9.24
N ARG A 273 5.16 3.28 -9.93
CA ARG A 273 5.64 3.52 -11.29
C ARG A 273 4.56 3.27 -12.36
N PRO A 274 4.56 4.06 -13.46
CA PRO A 274 3.64 3.88 -14.58
C PRO A 274 3.98 2.66 -15.46
N ILE A 275 3.01 2.25 -16.28
CA ILE A 275 3.10 1.11 -17.20
C ILE A 275 2.91 1.61 -18.64
N SER A 276 3.68 1.05 -19.58
CA SER A 276 3.59 1.36 -21.02
C SER A 276 3.44 0.09 -21.85
N GLY A 277 2.79 0.23 -23.00
CA GLY A 277 2.45 -0.86 -23.92
C GLY A 277 0.99 -1.28 -23.73
N ALA A 278 0.16 -1.11 -24.76
CA ALA A 278 -1.29 -1.36 -24.67
C ALA A 278 -1.67 -2.73 -24.10
N ARG A 279 -0.91 -3.78 -24.45
CA ARG A 279 -1.14 -5.12 -23.90
C ARG A 279 -0.82 -5.20 -22.41
N ALA A 280 0.31 -4.63 -21.99
CA ALA A 280 0.70 -4.63 -20.58
C ALA A 280 -0.30 -3.84 -19.73
N VAL A 281 -0.83 -2.74 -20.29
CA VAL A 281 -1.87 -1.93 -19.65
C VAL A 281 -3.20 -2.69 -19.53
N ASP A 282 -3.69 -3.34 -20.60
CA ASP A 282 -4.92 -4.15 -20.50
C ASP A 282 -4.74 -5.34 -19.55
N ASP A 283 -3.60 -6.05 -19.61
CA ASP A 283 -3.31 -7.16 -18.69
C ASP A 283 -3.29 -6.69 -17.23
N ALA A 284 -2.66 -5.55 -16.94
CA ALA A 284 -2.64 -4.94 -15.60
C ALA A 284 -4.04 -4.60 -15.08
N LEU A 285 -4.84 -3.86 -15.86
CA LEU A 285 -6.19 -3.47 -15.47
C LEU A 285 -7.13 -4.69 -15.34
N ARG A 286 -7.02 -5.66 -16.26
CA ARG A 286 -7.80 -6.90 -16.23
C ARG A 286 -7.47 -7.71 -14.98
N ASN A 287 -6.20 -7.94 -14.69
CA ASN A 287 -5.79 -8.73 -13.53
C ASN A 287 -6.21 -8.04 -12.22
N TYR A 288 -6.12 -6.71 -12.13
CA TYR A 288 -6.60 -5.93 -10.97
C TYR A 288 -8.11 -6.06 -10.76
N ARG A 289 -8.89 -5.93 -11.84
CA ARG A 289 -10.34 -6.16 -11.85
C ARG A 289 -10.69 -7.57 -11.41
N ASP A 290 -10.02 -8.58 -11.98
CA ASP A 290 -10.28 -9.99 -11.68
C ASP A 290 -9.88 -10.37 -10.25
N ALA A 291 -8.88 -9.71 -9.67
CA ALA A 291 -8.49 -9.90 -8.27
C ALA A 291 -9.59 -9.43 -7.30
N ILE A 292 -10.15 -8.23 -7.53
CA ILE A 292 -11.28 -7.70 -6.74
C ILE A 292 -12.50 -8.61 -6.88
N ASP A 293 -12.84 -8.99 -8.12
CA ASP A 293 -13.98 -9.85 -8.42
C ASP A 293 -13.84 -11.24 -7.78
N SER A 294 -12.64 -11.83 -7.86
CA SER A 294 -12.34 -13.12 -7.27
C SER A 294 -12.53 -13.11 -5.75
N VAL A 295 -11.93 -12.14 -5.04
CA VAL A 295 -12.07 -12.04 -3.57
C VAL A 295 -13.53 -11.81 -3.18
N THR A 296 -14.23 -10.93 -3.91
CA THR A 296 -15.65 -10.64 -3.67
C THR A 296 -16.52 -11.87 -3.87
N THR A 297 -16.39 -12.53 -5.02
CA THR A 297 -17.18 -13.71 -5.38
C THR A 297 -16.93 -14.87 -4.43
N GLN A 298 -15.67 -15.16 -4.08
CA GLN A 298 -15.35 -16.23 -3.13
C GLN A 298 -15.93 -15.94 -1.74
N THR A 299 -15.83 -14.68 -1.28
CA THR A 299 -16.37 -14.25 0.02
C THR A 299 -17.89 -14.42 0.06
N LEU A 300 -18.61 -13.88 -0.93
CA LEU A 300 -20.08 -13.98 -1.00
C LEU A 300 -20.55 -15.43 -1.13
N ALA A 301 -19.85 -16.25 -1.92
CA ALA A 301 -20.17 -17.67 -2.05
C ALA A 301 -19.97 -18.43 -0.72
N GLY A 302 -18.95 -18.05 0.07
CA GLY A 302 -18.71 -18.60 1.39
C GLY A 302 -19.74 -18.17 2.43
N ILE A 303 -20.15 -16.90 2.41
CA ILE A 303 -21.26 -16.39 3.23
C ILE A 303 -22.54 -17.18 2.95
N ALA A 304 -22.86 -17.44 1.67
CA ALA A 304 -24.03 -18.23 1.28
C ALA A 304 -23.97 -19.68 1.80
N ARG A 305 -22.78 -20.21 2.12
CA ARG A 305 -22.58 -21.53 2.76
C ARG A 305 -22.53 -21.46 4.29
N GLY A 306 -22.72 -20.29 4.89
CA GLY A 306 -22.70 -20.09 6.34
C GLY A 306 -21.30 -20.01 6.95
N ALA A 307 -20.26 -19.79 6.15
CA ALA A 307 -18.92 -19.59 6.68
C ALA A 307 -18.81 -18.26 7.44
N THR A 308 -18.05 -18.26 8.53
CA THR A 308 -17.77 -17.08 9.36
C THR A 308 -16.70 -16.17 8.73
N PRO A 309 -16.55 -14.92 9.19
CA PRO A 309 -15.53 -14.01 8.67
C PRO A 309 -14.10 -14.56 8.78
N ASP A 310 -13.77 -15.24 9.87
CA ASP A 310 -12.42 -15.75 10.11
C ASP A 310 -12.12 -17.02 9.30
N GLU A 311 -13.11 -17.91 9.15
CA GLU A 311 -13.00 -19.04 8.21
C GLU A 311 -12.78 -18.55 6.77
N LEU A 312 -13.51 -17.52 6.35
CA LEU A 312 -13.36 -16.95 5.02
C LEU A 312 -12.01 -16.27 4.83
N ALA A 313 -11.56 -15.50 5.82
CA ALA A 313 -10.25 -14.85 5.75
C ALA A 313 -9.08 -15.84 5.67
N ALA A 314 -9.26 -17.08 6.18
CA ALA A 314 -8.28 -18.15 6.07
C ALA A 314 -8.37 -18.95 4.75
N GLN A 315 -9.54 -18.98 4.10
CA GLN A 315 -9.81 -19.81 2.92
C GLN A 315 -9.74 -19.06 1.59
N VAL A 316 -10.19 -17.80 1.57
CA VAL A 316 -10.24 -16.99 0.34
C VAL A 316 -8.82 -16.59 -0.04
N ALA A 317 -8.45 -16.91 -1.28
CA ALA A 317 -7.15 -16.59 -1.84
C ALA A 317 -7.28 -16.19 -3.31
N LEU A 318 -6.32 -15.41 -3.81
CA LEU A 318 -6.25 -15.15 -5.23
C LEU A 318 -5.91 -16.43 -6.02
N PRO A 319 -6.50 -16.64 -7.20
CA PRO A 319 -6.07 -17.68 -8.12
C PRO A 319 -4.56 -17.58 -8.38
N PRO A 320 -3.83 -18.70 -8.57
CA PRO A 320 -2.37 -18.70 -8.64
C PRO A 320 -1.78 -17.70 -9.63
N ALA A 321 -2.40 -17.53 -10.81
CA ALA A 321 -1.95 -16.57 -11.81
C ALA A 321 -2.00 -15.11 -11.31
N LEU A 322 -3.05 -14.73 -10.58
CA LEU A 322 -3.20 -13.40 -9.98
C LEU A 322 -2.33 -13.25 -8.73
N ALA A 323 -2.21 -14.28 -7.90
CA ALA A 323 -1.36 -14.27 -6.72
C ALA A 323 0.13 -14.08 -7.05
N SER A 324 0.57 -14.57 -8.21
CA SER A 324 1.94 -14.39 -8.71
C SER A 324 2.18 -13.09 -9.47
N ASP A 325 1.13 -12.31 -9.76
CA ASP A 325 1.26 -11.06 -10.52
C ASP A 325 2.04 -10.02 -9.69
N PRO A 326 3.14 -9.45 -10.21
CA PRO A 326 3.93 -8.45 -9.50
C PRO A 326 3.13 -7.20 -9.11
N TYR A 327 2.04 -6.88 -9.82
CA TYR A 327 1.17 -5.73 -9.55
C TYR A 327 0.05 -6.03 -8.55
N LEU A 328 -0.09 -7.28 -8.10
CA LEU A 328 -1.12 -7.70 -7.14
C LEU A 328 -0.54 -8.25 -5.83
N GLN A 329 0.76 -8.08 -5.61
CA GLN A 329 1.35 -8.42 -4.32
C GLN A 329 0.73 -7.55 -3.22
N GLU A 330 0.48 -8.14 -2.04
CA GLU A 330 -0.22 -7.51 -0.91
C GLU A 330 0.68 -6.55 -0.12
N PHE A 331 1.37 -5.61 -0.79
CA PHE A 331 2.24 -4.63 -0.13
C PHE A 331 1.46 -3.57 0.64
N TYR A 332 0.21 -3.29 0.26
CA TYR A 332 -0.63 -2.25 0.86
C TYR A 332 -2.00 -2.76 1.28
N GLY A 333 -2.87 -3.11 0.34
CA GLY A 333 -4.10 -3.86 0.63
C GLY A 333 -3.81 -5.32 0.95
N GLY A 334 -4.82 -6.01 1.50
CA GLY A 334 -4.72 -7.42 1.84
C GLY A 334 -6.04 -8.15 1.69
N VAL A 335 -5.96 -9.40 1.22
CA VAL A 335 -7.13 -10.26 0.96
C VAL A 335 -7.90 -10.50 2.26
N ALA A 336 -7.20 -10.84 3.34
CA ALA A 336 -7.82 -11.24 4.59
C ALA A 336 -8.71 -10.16 5.25
N TRP A 337 -8.34 -8.87 5.19
CA TRP A 337 -9.23 -7.80 5.68
C TRP A 337 -10.22 -7.31 4.62
N SER A 338 -9.92 -7.47 3.33
CA SER A 338 -10.91 -7.24 2.28
C SER A 338 -12.09 -8.19 2.43
N VAL A 339 -11.83 -9.47 2.69
CA VAL A 339 -12.85 -10.49 3.02
C VAL A 339 -13.70 -10.06 4.20
N ARG A 340 -13.07 -9.62 5.31
CA ARG A 340 -13.79 -9.14 6.50
C ARG A 340 -14.63 -7.91 6.21
N GLY A 341 -14.13 -6.97 5.41
CA GLY A 341 -14.88 -5.78 4.99
C GLY A 341 -16.09 -6.13 4.14
N ILE A 342 -15.92 -7.04 3.16
CA ILE A 342 -17.00 -7.53 2.28
C ILE A 342 -18.05 -8.29 3.09
N TYR A 343 -17.62 -9.12 4.04
CA TYR A 343 -18.54 -9.80 4.96
C TYR A 343 -19.36 -8.79 5.78
N ALA A 344 -18.68 -7.83 6.41
CA ALA A 344 -19.33 -6.82 7.24
C ALA A 344 -20.34 -5.98 6.47
N ASP A 345 -20.05 -5.65 5.20
CA ASP A 345 -20.96 -4.93 4.32
C ASP A 345 -22.16 -5.79 3.88
N ALA A 346 -21.93 -7.07 3.55
CA ALA A 346 -22.96 -7.95 3.02
C ALA A 346 -23.95 -8.46 4.09
N VAL A 347 -23.45 -8.83 5.28
CA VAL A 347 -24.26 -9.51 6.31
C VAL A 347 -24.05 -8.95 7.73
N GLY A 348 -23.27 -7.88 7.88
CA GLY A 348 -23.02 -7.24 9.17
C GLY A 348 -21.85 -7.85 9.95
N TRP A 349 -21.67 -7.39 11.18
CA TRP A 349 -20.53 -7.76 12.04
C TRP A 349 -20.67 -9.13 12.70
N PHE A 350 -21.90 -9.65 12.82
CA PHE A 350 -22.19 -10.84 13.62
C PHE A 350 -21.95 -12.11 12.81
N ASP A 351 -21.13 -13.01 13.36
CA ASP A 351 -20.69 -14.24 12.71
C ASP A 351 -21.67 -15.42 12.85
N GLY A 352 -22.78 -15.24 13.55
CA GLY A 352 -23.77 -16.28 13.82
C GLY A 352 -23.53 -17.07 15.11
N ASN A 353 -22.39 -16.91 15.79
CA ASN A 353 -22.13 -17.59 17.06
C ASN A 353 -22.77 -16.83 18.23
N ALA A 354 -23.79 -17.43 18.86
CA ALA A 354 -24.52 -16.79 19.97
C ALA A 354 -23.62 -16.34 21.14
N THR A 355 -22.46 -16.96 21.36
CA THR A 355 -21.51 -16.55 22.41
C THR A 355 -20.83 -15.21 22.10
N HIS A 356 -20.80 -14.81 20.82
CA HIS A 356 -20.20 -13.57 20.35
C HIS A 356 -21.19 -12.38 20.35
N LEU A 357 -22.48 -12.60 20.67
CA LEU A 357 -23.45 -11.50 20.82
C LEU A 357 -23.12 -10.58 22.01
N PHE A 358 -22.77 -11.18 23.14
CA PHE A 358 -22.44 -10.49 24.37
C PHE A 358 -21.22 -11.15 25.03
N PRO A 359 -20.03 -11.06 24.41
CA PRO A 359 -18.85 -11.71 24.92
C PRO A 359 -18.49 -11.13 26.29
N LEU A 360 -17.92 -11.96 27.16
CA LEU A 360 -17.34 -11.47 28.40
C LEU A 360 -16.31 -10.37 28.11
N PRO A 361 -16.30 -9.27 28.89
CA PRO A 361 -15.21 -8.30 28.84
C PRO A 361 -13.85 -9.00 29.00
N ALA A 362 -12.82 -8.50 28.32
CA ALA A 362 -11.51 -9.15 28.25
C ALA A 362 -10.95 -9.51 29.64
N ALA A 363 -11.00 -8.58 30.60
CA ALA A 363 -10.56 -8.82 31.98
C ALA A 363 -11.36 -9.93 32.68
N ALA A 364 -12.69 -9.93 32.56
CA ALA A 364 -13.55 -10.94 33.16
C ALA A 364 -13.35 -12.33 32.55
N ARG A 365 -13.07 -12.38 31.23
CA ARG A 365 -12.70 -13.62 30.53
C ARG A 365 -11.36 -14.14 31.04
N ALA A 366 -10.34 -13.27 31.10
CA ALA A 366 -9.00 -13.64 31.54
C ALA A 366 -8.98 -14.14 33.00
N GLN A 367 -9.76 -13.54 33.90
CA GLN A 367 -9.90 -13.97 35.31
C GLN A 367 -10.39 -15.42 35.43
N ARG A 368 -11.13 -15.91 34.44
CA ARG A 368 -11.67 -17.27 34.41
C ARG A 368 -10.76 -18.24 33.65
N LEU A 369 -10.20 -17.82 32.52
CA LEU A 369 -9.38 -18.68 31.67
C LEU A 369 -7.97 -18.92 32.23
N VAL A 370 -7.30 -17.89 32.75
CA VAL A 370 -5.91 -18.01 33.23
C VAL A 370 -5.75 -19.08 34.33
N PRO A 371 -6.65 -19.19 35.33
CA PRO A 371 -6.60 -20.31 36.29
C PRO A 371 -6.76 -21.69 35.65
N LEU A 372 -7.64 -21.82 34.65
CA LEU A 372 -7.86 -23.08 33.92
C LEU A 372 -6.62 -23.49 33.09
N LEU A 373 -5.83 -22.51 32.65
CA LEU A 373 -4.57 -22.72 31.92
C LEU A 373 -3.36 -22.95 32.85
N GLY A 374 -3.57 -23.12 34.15
CA GLY A 374 -2.50 -23.37 35.14
C GLY A 374 -1.96 -22.13 35.84
N GLY A 375 -2.65 -20.99 35.71
CA GLY A 375 -2.28 -19.72 36.35
C GLY A 375 -1.32 -18.86 35.52
N ALA A 376 -1.15 -17.60 35.93
CA ALA A 376 -0.44 -16.58 35.14
C ALA A 376 1.00 -17.00 34.77
N ARG A 377 1.74 -17.61 35.70
CA ARG A 377 3.11 -18.08 35.45
C ARG A 377 3.17 -19.19 34.40
N ALA A 378 2.21 -20.12 34.41
CA ALA A 378 2.16 -21.20 33.44
C ALA A 378 1.82 -20.67 32.04
N VAL A 379 0.84 -19.75 31.94
CA VAL A 379 0.48 -19.08 30.68
C VAL A 379 1.67 -18.30 30.12
N GLN A 380 2.41 -17.58 30.95
CA GLN A 380 3.60 -16.84 30.52
C GLN A 380 4.70 -17.77 29.99
N GLN A 381 4.92 -18.92 30.65
CA GLN A 381 5.86 -19.94 30.18
C GLN A 381 5.42 -20.56 28.85
N GLN A 382 4.13 -20.86 28.69
CA GLN A 382 3.56 -21.35 27.42
C GLN A 382 3.71 -20.32 26.30
N ALA A 383 3.45 -19.04 26.56
CA ALA A 383 3.65 -17.98 25.59
C ALA A 383 5.13 -17.85 25.17
N GLN A 384 6.06 -18.00 26.12
CA GLN A 384 7.49 -18.00 25.82
C GLN A 384 7.90 -19.22 24.99
N GLN A 385 7.35 -20.40 25.31
CA GLN A 385 7.59 -21.64 24.55
C GLN A 385 7.03 -21.53 23.13
N ALA A 386 5.79 -21.08 22.96
CA ALA A 386 5.17 -20.86 21.65
C ALA A 386 6.04 -19.94 20.77
N LEU A 387 6.56 -18.85 21.34
CA LEU A 387 7.47 -17.96 20.61
C LEU A 387 8.80 -18.64 20.23
N GLN A 388 9.36 -19.49 21.11
CA GLN A 388 10.59 -20.24 20.81
C GLN A 388 10.37 -21.30 19.72
N GLU A 389 9.17 -21.86 19.64
CA GLU A 389 8.75 -22.84 18.64
C GLU A 389 8.31 -22.19 17.31
N GLY A 390 8.30 -20.85 17.24
CA GLY A 390 7.95 -20.09 16.05
C GLY A 390 6.46 -19.72 15.93
N ASP A 391 5.63 -20.08 16.91
CA ASP A 391 4.22 -19.71 16.98
C ASP A 391 4.04 -18.34 17.68
N ALA A 392 4.45 -17.30 16.96
CA ALA A 392 4.37 -15.93 17.46
C ALA A 392 2.92 -15.45 17.64
N GLN A 393 1.96 -15.97 16.86
CA GLN A 393 0.56 -15.59 16.98
C GLN A 393 -0.03 -16.10 18.30
N LEU A 394 0.16 -17.40 18.61
CA LEU A 394 -0.27 -17.97 19.89
C LEU A 394 0.39 -17.26 21.07
N ALA A 395 1.69 -16.98 20.98
CA ALA A 395 2.41 -16.25 22.03
C ALA A 395 1.77 -14.87 22.30
N ALA A 396 1.42 -14.12 21.25
CA ALA A 396 0.77 -12.81 21.38
C ALA A 396 -0.64 -12.90 22.00
N GLU A 397 -1.42 -13.90 21.61
CA GLU A 397 -2.79 -14.13 22.12
C GLU A 397 -2.79 -14.57 23.59
N LEU A 398 -1.86 -15.43 24.00
CA LEU A 398 -1.69 -15.80 25.41
C LEU A 398 -1.31 -14.58 26.26
N CYS A 399 -0.46 -13.70 25.73
CA CYS A 399 -0.14 -12.44 26.39
C CYS A 399 -1.36 -11.50 26.50
N ASP A 400 -2.33 -11.53 25.58
CA ASP A 400 -3.55 -10.72 25.70
C ASP A 400 -4.37 -11.08 26.94
N HIS A 401 -4.46 -12.37 27.28
CA HIS A 401 -5.11 -12.79 28.52
C HIS A 401 -4.39 -12.29 29.77
N LEU A 402 -3.05 -12.33 29.78
CA LEU A 402 -2.25 -11.85 30.91
C LEU A 402 -2.36 -10.32 31.07
N LEU A 403 -2.26 -9.57 29.98
CA LEU A 403 -2.37 -8.10 30.01
C LEU A 403 -3.78 -7.61 30.32
N ALA A 404 -4.81 -8.42 30.05
CA ALA A 404 -6.17 -8.12 30.49
C ALA A 404 -6.35 -8.25 32.01
N LEU A 405 -5.46 -8.95 32.72
CA LEU A 405 -5.42 -9.02 34.18
C LEU A 405 -4.57 -7.90 34.77
N ASP A 406 -3.39 -7.68 34.21
CA ASP A 406 -2.46 -6.62 34.61
C ASP A 406 -1.78 -6.01 33.38
N GLY A 407 -2.32 -4.88 32.92
CA GLY A 407 -1.81 -4.17 31.74
C GLY A 407 -0.43 -3.52 31.95
N ASN A 408 0.07 -3.47 33.19
CA ASN A 408 1.35 -2.89 33.56
C ASN A 408 2.45 -3.95 33.75
N ASP A 409 2.16 -5.25 33.60
CA ASP A 409 3.18 -6.29 33.67
C ASP A 409 4.18 -6.18 32.51
N MET A 410 5.30 -5.52 32.78
CA MET A 410 6.36 -5.28 31.82
C MET A 410 6.99 -6.58 31.28
N ALA A 411 6.96 -7.68 32.03
CA ALA A 411 7.49 -8.94 31.53
C ALA A 411 6.59 -9.50 30.42
N THR A 412 5.27 -9.51 30.63
CA THR A 412 4.29 -9.92 29.61
C THR A 412 4.25 -8.93 28.44
N ARG A 413 4.30 -7.61 28.69
CA ARG A 413 4.34 -6.61 27.61
C ARG A 413 5.53 -6.81 26.68
N ARG A 414 6.74 -7.02 27.23
CA ARG A 414 7.96 -7.30 26.44
C ARG A 414 7.88 -8.63 25.70
N LEU A 415 7.29 -9.66 26.30
CA LEU A 415 7.07 -10.94 25.62
C LEU A 415 6.13 -10.76 24.41
N LYS A 416 5.02 -10.05 24.60
CA LYS A 416 4.09 -9.72 23.51
C LYS A 416 4.78 -8.88 22.43
N ALA A 417 5.56 -7.86 22.80
CA ALA A 417 6.30 -7.04 21.85
C ALA A 417 7.23 -7.87 20.96
N ARG A 418 7.97 -8.83 21.54
CA ARG A 418 8.80 -9.78 20.76
C ARG A 418 7.98 -10.64 19.81
N ALA A 419 6.82 -11.13 20.24
CA ALA A 419 5.91 -11.90 19.39
C ALA A 419 5.37 -11.05 18.22
N LEU A 420 4.94 -9.80 18.48
CA LEU A 420 4.48 -8.88 17.43
C LEU A 420 5.60 -8.51 16.46
N ARG A 421 6.85 -8.33 16.92
CA ARG A 421 8.01 -8.12 16.04
C ARG A 421 8.26 -9.34 15.15
N ALA A 422 8.16 -10.56 15.69
CA ALA A 422 8.28 -11.79 14.89
C ALA A 422 7.20 -11.87 13.81
N LEU A 423 5.94 -11.57 14.15
CA LEU A 423 4.85 -11.45 13.17
C LEU A 423 5.16 -10.39 12.12
N ALA A 424 5.63 -9.20 12.53
CA ALA A 424 5.98 -8.10 11.62
C ALA A 424 7.04 -8.50 10.58
N HIS A 425 8.04 -9.31 10.96
CA HIS A 425 9.09 -9.76 10.04
C HIS A 425 8.60 -10.76 8.99
N ALA A 426 7.53 -11.50 9.31
CA ALA A 426 6.86 -12.41 8.37
C ALA A 426 5.86 -11.70 7.44
N GLN A 427 5.54 -10.41 7.67
CA GLN A 427 4.59 -9.67 6.86
C GLN A 427 5.24 -9.02 5.64
N ILE A 428 4.69 -9.30 4.47
CA ILE A 428 5.00 -8.54 3.23
C ILE A 428 4.18 -7.26 3.15
N ASN A 429 3.01 -7.24 3.79
CA ASN A 429 2.16 -6.07 3.82
C ASN A 429 2.73 -5.00 4.74
N ALA A 430 3.05 -3.84 4.18
CA ALA A 430 3.64 -2.73 4.91
C ALA A 430 2.73 -2.22 6.02
N THR A 431 1.42 -2.14 5.78
CA THR A 431 0.49 -1.59 6.77
C THR A 431 0.35 -2.49 7.99
N ALA A 432 0.22 -3.80 7.78
CA ALA A 432 0.20 -4.78 8.86
C ALA A 432 1.54 -4.83 9.60
N ARG A 433 2.66 -4.85 8.87
CA ARG A 433 4.01 -4.81 9.43
C ARG A 433 4.19 -3.62 10.36
N ASN A 434 3.89 -2.42 9.86
CA ASN A 434 4.05 -1.18 10.62
C ASN A 434 3.13 -1.17 11.84
N TYR A 435 1.89 -1.65 11.71
CA TYR A 435 0.98 -1.75 12.84
C TYR A 435 1.52 -2.67 13.95
N TYR A 436 2.10 -3.82 13.59
CA TYR A 436 2.75 -4.71 14.56
C TYR A 436 3.96 -4.05 15.24
N LEU A 437 4.80 -3.31 14.50
CA LEU A 437 5.96 -2.62 15.04
C LEU A 437 5.57 -1.48 15.99
N SER A 438 4.65 -0.60 15.57
CA SER A 438 4.12 0.47 16.42
C SER A 438 3.50 -0.11 17.70
N SER A 439 2.81 -1.25 17.56
CA SER A 439 2.25 -1.98 18.70
C SER A 439 3.31 -2.50 19.67
N ALA A 440 4.42 -3.03 19.14
CA ALA A 440 5.53 -3.54 19.95
C ALA A 440 6.26 -2.42 20.68
N GLU A 441 6.56 -1.31 20.00
CA GLU A 441 7.20 -0.13 20.59
C GLU A 441 6.35 0.46 21.74
N TYR A 442 5.03 0.53 21.54
CA TYR A 442 4.10 0.94 22.62
C TYR A 442 4.14 0.00 23.83
N LEU A 443 4.23 -1.31 23.60
CA LEU A 443 4.31 -2.28 24.70
C LEU A 443 5.63 -2.17 25.47
N GLU A 444 6.70 -1.76 24.80
CA GLU A 444 8.03 -1.55 25.38
C GLU A 444 8.16 -0.20 26.11
N SER A 445 7.33 0.80 25.79
CA SER A 445 7.33 2.11 26.46
C SER A 445 6.75 2.05 27.88
N ASP A 446 7.14 3.03 28.70
CA ASP A 446 6.64 3.18 30.08
C ASP A 446 5.10 3.33 30.09
N PRO A 447 4.35 2.42 30.74
CA PRO A 447 2.90 2.49 30.83
C PRO A 447 2.38 3.80 31.45
N ALA A 448 3.20 4.49 32.26
CA ALA A 448 2.85 5.78 32.87
C ALA A 448 2.79 6.94 31.86
N LEU A 449 3.30 6.76 30.64
CA LEU A 449 3.27 7.78 29.57
C LEU A 449 1.90 7.89 28.87
N GLY A 450 0.91 7.07 29.26
CA GLY A 450 -0.48 7.18 28.80
C GLY A 450 -0.90 6.16 27.73
N ALA A 451 -2.13 6.32 27.21
CA ALA A 451 -2.67 5.49 26.13
C ALA A 451 -1.89 5.72 24.82
N ARG A 452 -2.01 4.78 23.86
CA ARG A 452 -1.48 4.97 22.50
C ARG A 452 -1.88 6.35 21.96
N PRO A 453 -0.95 7.10 21.33
CA PRO A 453 -1.28 8.34 20.64
C PRO A 453 -2.32 8.13 19.56
#